data_AF-A0A7J8HN51-F1
#
_entry.id   AF-A0A7J8HN51-F1
#
_cell.length_a   1.000
_cell.length_b   1.000
_cell.length_c   1.000
_cell.angle_alpha   90.00
_cell.angle_beta   90.00
_cell.angle_gamma   90.00
#
_symmetry.space_group_name_H-M   'P 1'
#
loop_
_entity.id
_entity.type
_entity.pdbx_description
1 polymer ?
#
loop_
_entity_poly.entity_id
_entity_poly.type
_entity_poly.pdbx_seq_one_letter_code
_entity_poly.pdbx_strand_id
1 'polypeptide(L)'
;MEVEDQDSKEAKKPNVINFDTSLPTSHTYLGADMEEFHGRTLHDDDSCQLIPVLPQVAVVLIPGQTLPLRLFSPQEVSMVRGLIQRDRTFAVLAYSNVQEREAQFGTTAEIYAYREEQDFGNEIVKVKAVGRQRFKVLELRTQSDGIQQAKVQILPECVLPPTMAAVQLESLSRRQLCPSQPASREDQCSHRWWQKYQKRKFHCANLTSWPRWLYSLYDAETLMNRIKKQLREWDENLKDDSLPANPIDFSYRVAACLPIDDVLRIQLLKIGSAIQRLRCELDIMNKCTSLCCKQCQETEITTKNEIFSLSLCGPMAAYVNPHGYVHETLTVYKASNLNLIGRPSTEHSWFPGFAWTIAQCKICASHIGWKFTATKKDMSPQKFWGLTRSALLPTIPDTEDEISPDKVVLCL
;
A
#
# COMPACT_ATOMS: atom_id res chain seq x y z
N MET A 1 -43.97 -4.09 1.47
CA MET A 1 -44.06 -2.79 2.18
C MET A 1 -42.73 -2.62 2.87
N GLU A 2 -41.92 -1.79 2.23
CA GLU A 2 -40.54 -1.48 2.57
C GLU A 2 -40.51 -0.78 3.93
N VAL A 3 -39.64 -1.24 4.83
CA VAL A 3 -39.19 -0.42 5.94
C VAL A 3 -37.86 0.17 5.46
N GLU A 4 -37.93 1.39 4.96
CA GLU A 4 -36.79 2.26 4.75
C GLU A 4 -36.05 2.41 6.09
N ASP A 5 -34.85 1.86 6.22
CA ASP A 5 -33.93 2.27 7.27
C ASP A 5 -33.40 3.66 6.90
N GLN A 6 -34.07 4.68 7.45
CA GLN A 6 -33.53 6.03 7.59
C GLN A 6 -32.29 5.98 8.52
N ASP A 7 -31.14 5.57 8.00
CA ASP A 7 -29.84 5.77 8.65
C ASP A 7 -29.21 7.10 8.16
N SER A 8 -30.03 8.16 8.09
CA SER A 8 -29.65 9.55 7.82
C SER A 8 -29.27 10.31 9.11
N LYS A 9 -28.93 9.60 10.18
CA LYS A 9 -28.21 10.18 11.31
C LYS A 9 -26.73 10.03 11.04
N GLU A 10 -26.03 11.16 10.87
CA GLU A 10 -24.58 11.21 10.77
C GLU A 10 -23.94 10.34 11.87
N ALA A 11 -23.49 9.14 11.52
CA ALA A 11 -22.62 8.38 12.39
C ALA A 11 -21.35 9.22 12.57
N LYS A 12 -21.23 9.86 13.74
CA LYS A 12 -20.05 10.64 14.10
C LYS A 12 -18.86 9.70 14.11
N LYS A 13 -17.75 10.12 13.50
CA LYS A 13 -16.47 9.40 13.58
C LYS A 13 -16.17 9.13 15.06
N PRO A 14 -15.82 7.91 15.45
CA PRO A 14 -15.53 7.62 16.85
C PRO A 14 -14.29 8.42 17.27
N ASN A 15 -14.39 9.15 18.38
CA ASN A 15 -13.29 9.95 18.91
C ASN A 15 -12.12 9.08 19.42
N VAL A 16 -12.34 7.79 19.67
CA VAL A 16 -11.32 6.82 20.14
C VAL A 16 -11.58 5.45 19.52
N ILE A 17 -10.57 4.90 18.85
CA ILE A 17 -10.53 3.51 18.37
C ILE A 17 -9.91 2.68 19.49
N ASN A 18 -10.57 1.61 19.95
CA ASN A 18 -10.05 0.71 20.99
C ASN A 18 -9.68 -0.68 20.44
N PHE A 19 -9.76 -0.85 19.12
CA PHE A 19 -9.29 -2.05 18.43
C PHE A 19 -7.75 -2.08 18.39
N ASP A 20 -7.18 -3.26 18.63
CA ASP A 20 -5.73 -3.46 18.53
C ASP A 20 -5.30 -3.54 17.05
N THR A 21 -4.67 -2.46 16.57
CA THR A 21 -4.23 -2.32 15.17
C THR A 21 -3.09 -3.27 14.79
N SER A 22 -2.47 -3.98 15.73
CA SER A 22 -1.47 -5.01 15.43
C SER A 22 -2.09 -6.33 14.95
N LEU A 23 -3.35 -6.60 15.31
CA LEU A 23 -4.01 -7.88 14.99
C LEU A 23 -4.11 -8.12 13.48
N PRO A 24 -4.54 -7.19 12.62
CA PRO A 24 -4.66 -7.47 11.19
C PRO A 24 -3.30 -7.74 10.53
N THR A 25 -2.24 -7.07 10.99
CA THR A 25 -0.87 -7.29 10.47
C THR A 25 -0.30 -8.66 10.80
N SER A 26 -0.78 -9.28 11.88
CA SER A 26 -0.33 -10.61 12.27
C SER A 26 -0.95 -11.74 11.44
N HIS A 27 -2.03 -11.46 10.69
CA HIS A 27 -2.77 -12.46 9.91
C HIS A 27 -3.19 -13.70 10.73
N THR A 28 -3.70 -13.50 11.95
CA THR A 28 -4.10 -14.61 12.86
C THR A 28 -5.11 -15.58 12.25
N TYR A 29 -5.93 -15.14 11.29
CA TYR A 29 -6.88 -15.98 10.56
C TYR A 29 -6.21 -17.11 9.75
N LEU A 30 -4.90 -17.05 9.52
CA LEU A 30 -4.14 -18.13 8.88
C LEU A 30 -3.70 -19.22 9.85
N GLY A 31 -3.81 -19.01 11.17
CA GLY A 31 -3.33 -19.93 12.21
C GLY A 31 -2.17 -19.35 13.01
N ALA A 32 -1.99 -19.85 14.25
CA ALA A 32 -1.08 -19.27 15.25
C ALA A 32 0.39 -19.72 15.14
N ASP A 33 0.67 -20.85 14.49
CA ASP A 33 2.00 -21.48 14.49
C ASP A 33 2.53 -21.60 13.07
N MET A 34 3.04 -20.50 12.51
CA MET A 34 3.83 -20.56 11.28
C MET A 34 5.31 -20.64 11.66
N GLU A 35 6.06 -21.45 10.93
CA GLU A 35 7.52 -21.45 11.04
C GLU A 35 8.06 -20.12 10.50
N GLU A 36 8.75 -19.37 11.36
CA GLU A 36 9.31 -18.07 11.02
C GLU A 36 10.77 -18.19 10.60
N PHE A 37 11.08 -17.58 9.46
CA PHE A 37 12.41 -17.59 8.89
C PHE A 37 13.13 -16.27 9.17
N HIS A 38 14.37 -16.42 9.61
CA HIS A 38 15.29 -15.32 9.82
C HIS A 38 16.30 -15.26 8.67
N GLY A 39 16.86 -14.08 8.43
CA GLY A 39 17.75 -13.82 7.29
C GLY A 39 17.06 -13.10 6.14
N ARG A 40 17.86 -12.51 5.26
CA ARG A 40 17.40 -11.76 4.10
C ARG A 40 18.24 -12.14 2.90
N THR A 41 17.59 -12.55 1.81
CA THR A 41 18.25 -12.71 0.51
C THR A 41 18.05 -11.43 -0.30
N LEU A 42 19.15 -10.81 -0.72
CA LEU A 42 19.16 -9.70 -1.67
C LEU A 42 20.15 -10.03 -2.78
N HIS A 43 19.74 -9.78 -4.01
CA HIS A 43 20.57 -9.93 -5.20
C HIS A 43 21.28 -8.61 -5.51
N ASP A 44 22.42 -8.69 -6.19
CA ASP A 44 23.17 -7.49 -6.60
C ASP A 44 22.36 -6.67 -7.61
N ASP A 45 22.51 -5.35 -7.54
CA ASP A 45 21.91 -4.42 -8.49
C ASP A 45 22.36 -4.73 -9.93
N ASP A 46 21.44 -4.57 -10.89
CA ASP A 46 21.63 -4.89 -12.32
C ASP A 46 21.92 -6.36 -12.65
N SER A 47 21.99 -7.25 -11.65
CA SER A 47 22.21 -8.68 -11.88
C SER A 47 21.01 -9.33 -12.56
N CYS A 48 21.30 -10.34 -13.39
CA CYS A 48 20.28 -11.16 -14.04
C CYS A 48 20.00 -12.42 -13.22
N GLN A 49 18.76 -12.60 -12.76
CA GLN A 49 18.33 -13.73 -11.95
C GLN A 49 17.25 -14.54 -12.68
N LEU A 50 17.18 -15.84 -12.39
CA LEU A 50 16.10 -16.71 -12.84
C LEU A 50 15.25 -17.09 -11.62
N ILE A 51 14.03 -16.58 -11.56
CA ILE A 51 13.18 -16.66 -10.36
C ILE A 51 11.83 -17.30 -10.74
N PRO A 52 11.32 -18.28 -9.97
CA PRO A 52 10.00 -18.86 -10.22
C PRO A 52 8.88 -17.86 -9.96
N VAL A 53 7.81 -17.94 -10.74
CA VAL A 53 6.63 -17.07 -10.66
C VAL A 53 5.44 -17.88 -10.16
N LEU A 54 4.71 -17.35 -9.17
CA LEU A 54 3.43 -17.92 -8.76
C LEU A 54 2.31 -17.54 -9.74
N PRO A 55 1.64 -18.50 -10.38
CA PRO A 55 0.75 -18.23 -11.51
C PRO A 55 -0.58 -17.55 -11.14
N GLN A 56 -1.05 -17.70 -9.90
CA GLN A 56 -2.36 -17.18 -9.46
C GLN A 56 -2.27 -15.85 -8.70
N VAL A 57 -1.07 -15.30 -8.51
CA VAL A 57 -0.86 -14.06 -7.76
C VAL A 57 -1.04 -12.86 -8.70
N ALA A 58 -2.26 -12.30 -8.73
CA ALA A 58 -2.62 -11.14 -9.56
C ALA A 58 -2.61 -9.83 -8.75
N VAL A 59 -1.49 -9.51 -8.10
CA VAL A 59 -1.30 -8.25 -7.35
C VAL A 59 -0.01 -7.55 -7.76
N VAL A 60 -0.02 -6.21 -7.77
CA VAL A 60 1.21 -5.42 -7.93
C VAL A 60 1.85 -5.23 -6.55
N LEU A 61 2.79 -6.12 -6.22
CA LEU A 61 3.49 -6.11 -4.94
C LEU A 61 4.52 -4.97 -4.88
N ILE A 62 4.48 -4.17 -3.81
CA ILE A 62 5.45 -3.11 -3.54
C ILE A 62 6.53 -3.61 -2.57
N PRO A 63 7.81 -3.20 -2.70
CA PRO A 63 8.82 -3.50 -1.69
C PRO A 63 8.37 -3.15 -0.26
N GLY A 64 8.63 -4.03 0.70
CA GLY A 64 8.18 -3.90 2.09
C GLY A 64 6.71 -4.24 2.35
N GLN A 65 5.88 -4.44 1.31
CA GLN A 65 4.49 -4.87 1.47
C GLN A 65 4.44 -6.37 1.82
N THR A 66 3.62 -6.72 2.82
CA THR A 66 3.33 -8.11 3.17
C THR A 66 2.29 -8.72 2.23
N LEU A 67 2.54 -9.95 1.79
CA LEU A 67 1.69 -10.74 0.92
C LEU A 67 1.38 -12.10 1.57
N PRO A 68 0.18 -12.28 2.14
CA PRO A 68 -0.29 -13.59 2.60
C PRO A 68 -0.83 -14.42 1.42
N LEU A 69 -0.56 -15.72 1.41
CA LEU A 69 -1.06 -16.65 0.37
C LEU A 69 -1.56 -17.96 0.98
N ARG A 70 -2.53 -18.58 0.33
CA ARG A 70 -2.96 -19.96 0.53
C ARG A 70 -2.89 -20.70 -0.80
N LEU A 71 -2.12 -21.77 -0.84
CA LEU A 71 -1.83 -22.54 -2.03
C LEU A 71 -2.47 -23.92 -1.91
N PHE A 72 -3.13 -24.35 -2.99
CA PHE A 72 -3.89 -25.60 -3.06
C PHE A 72 -3.40 -26.50 -4.21
N SER A 73 -2.81 -25.92 -5.25
CA SER A 73 -2.32 -26.71 -6.39
C SER A 73 -1.04 -27.46 -5.98
N PRO A 74 -0.94 -28.78 -6.26
CA PRO A 74 0.26 -29.55 -5.99
C PRO A 74 1.53 -28.96 -6.62
N GLN A 75 1.39 -28.29 -7.78
CA GLN A 75 2.49 -27.61 -8.47
C GLN A 75 3.02 -26.42 -7.65
N GLU A 76 2.11 -25.60 -7.10
CA GLU A 76 2.45 -24.43 -6.28
C GLU A 76 3.04 -24.87 -4.94
N VAL A 77 2.45 -25.89 -4.31
CA VAL A 77 2.93 -26.50 -3.07
C VAL A 77 4.35 -27.04 -3.25
N SER A 78 4.59 -27.82 -4.31
CA SER A 78 5.92 -28.36 -4.63
C SER A 78 6.95 -27.26 -4.87
N MET A 79 6.57 -26.22 -5.63
CA MET A 79 7.43 -25.08 -5.91
C MET A 79 7.84 -24.36 -4.62
N VAL A 80 6.87 -24.04 -3.74
CA VAL A 80 7.15 -23.38 -2.46
C VAL A 80 7.99 -24.25 -1.55
N ARG A 81 7.72 -25.55 -1.45
CA ARG A 81 8.54 -26.49 -0.67
C ARG A 81 10.01 -26.47 -1.12
N GLY A 82 10.24 -26.39 -2.44
CA GLY A 82 11.58 -26.20 -3.00
C GLY A 82 12.21 -24.85 -2.66
N LEU A 83 11.43 -23.76 -2.63
CA LEU A 83 11.90 -22.42 -2.24
C LEU A 83 12.30 -22.34 -0.77
N ILE A 84 11.55 -22.98 0.13
CA ILE A 84 11.87 -23.01 1.56
C ILE A 84 13.26 -23.59 1.83
N GLN A 85 13.70 -24.56 1.02
CA GLN A 85 15.03 -25.19 1.12
C GLN A 85 16.15 -24.39 0.45
N ARG A 86 15.83 -23.31 -0.29
CA ARG A 86 16.79 -22.50 -1.06
C ARG A 86 16.87 -21.07 -0.51
N ASP A 87 16.42 -20.10 -1.29
CA ASP A 87 16.52 -18.66 -1.00
C ASP A 87 15.18 -18.02 -0.62
N ARG A 88 14.11 -18.85 -0.55
CA ARG A 88 12.74 -18.46 -0.16
C ARG A 88 12.13 -17.37 -1.04
N THR A 89 12.66 -17.15 -2.23
CA THR A 89 12.31 -15.99 -3.06
C THR A 89 11.58 -16.41 -4.33
N PHE A 90 10.45 -15.76 -4.61
CA PHE A 90 9.70 -15.92 -5.87
C PHE A 90 9.41 -14.56 -6.49
N ALA A 91 9.07 -14.55 -7.77
CA ALA A 91 8.75 -13.35 -8.53
C ALA A 91 7.24 -13.11 -8.55
N VAL A 92 6.84 -11.87 -8.22
CA VAL A 92 5.47 -11.38 -8.41
C VAL A 92 5.45 -10.40 -9.58
N LEU A 93 4.75 -10.79 -10.65
CA LEU A 93 4.68 -10.02 -11.88
C LEU A 93 3.65 -8.90 -11.77
N ALA A 94 4.01 -7.71 -12.25
CA ALA A 94 3.11 -6.56 -12.32
C ALA A 94 2.48 -6.50 -13.72
N TYR A 95 1.32 -7.13 -13.87
CA TYR A 95 0.61 -7.18 -15.14
C TYR A 95 0.00 -5.82 -15.49
N SER A 96 0.38 -5.26 -16.63
CA SER A 96 -0.24 -4.05 -17.18
C SER A 96 -1.64 -4.32 -17.72
N ASN A 97 -1.83 -5.51 -18.29
CA ASN A 97 -3.12 -6.04 -18.71
C ASN A 97 -3.24 -7.50 -18.23
N VAL A 98 -4.16 -7.76 -17.32
CA VAL A 98 -4.37 -9.09 -16.72
C VAL A 98 -4.82 -10.10 -17.79
N GLN A 99 -5.50 -9.66 -18.85
CA GLN A 99 -5.99 -10.53 -19.91
C GLN A 99 -4.86 -10.99 -20.84
N GLU A 100 -3.92 -10.11 -21.17
CA GLU A 100 -2.79 -10.41 -22.05
C GLU A 100 -1.63 -11.09 -21.33
N ARG A 101 -1.65 -11.13 -19.98
CA ARG A 101 -0.57 -11.69 -19.14
C ARG A 101 0.82 -11.13 -19.48
N GLU A 102 0.88 -9.92 -20.00
CA GLU A 102 2.12 -9.22 -20.26
C GLU A 102 2.56 -8.44 -19.01
N ALA A 103 3.77 -8.73 -18.55
CA ALA A 103 4.39 -8.04 -17.43
C ALA A 103 5.83 -7.67 -17.79
N GLN A 104 6.14 -6.37 -17.77
CA GLN A 104 7.50 -5.86 -18.01
C GLN A 104 8.26 -5.63 -16.70
N PHE A 105 7.56 -5.55 -15.57
CA PHE A 105 8.12 -5.26 -14.26
C PHE A 105 7.52 -6.19 -13.20
N GLY A 106 8.15 -6.24 -12.04
CA GLY A 106 7.64 -6.95 -10.88
C GLY A 106 8.50 -6.73 -9.65
N THR A 107 8.18 -7.47 -8.60
CA THR A 107 8.86 -7.39 -7.31
C THR A 107 9.17 -8.79 -6.81
N THR A 108 10.37 -9.01 -6.29
CA THR A 108 10.72 -10.27 -5.61
C THR A 108 9.98 -10.33 -4.27
N ALA A 109 9.51 -11.51 -3.91
CA ALA A 109 8.81 -11.76 -2.66
C ALA A 109 9.57 -12.84 -1.88
N GLU A 110 10.05 -12.49 -0.69
CA GLU A 110 10.75 -13.42 0.20
C GLU A 110 9.78 -13.96 1.25
N ILE A 111 9.68 -15.29 1.34
CA ILE A 111 8.86 -15.98 2.35
C ILE A 111 9.55 -15.85 3.71
N TYR A 112 8.85 -15.25 4.67
CA TYR A 112 9.32 -15.10 6.05
C TYR A 112 8.51 -15.94 7.05
N ALA A 113 7.34 -16.44 6.67
CA ALA A 113 6.58 -17.40 7.47
C ALA A 113 5.92 -18.46 6.60
N TYR A 114 5.93 -19.71 7.04
CA TYR A 114 5.41 -20.87 6.30
C TYR A 114 4.66 -21.82 7.22
N ARG A 115 3.58 -22.43 6.73
CA ARG A 115 2.90 -23.55 7.39
C ARG A 115 2.29 -24.48 6.35
N GLU A 116 2.43 -25.76 6.60
CA GLU A 116 1.83 -26.83 5.80
C GLU A 116 0.77 -27.55 6.63
N GLU A 117 -0.41 -27.75 6.05
CA GLU A 117 -1.54 -28.42 6.66
C GLU A 117 -2.10 -29.46 5.71
N GLN A 118 -2.63 -30.55 6.27
CA GLN A 118 -3.38 -31.56 5.52
C GLN A 118 -4.84 -31.47 5.90
N ASP A 119 -5.66 -30.92 4.99
CA ASP A 119 -7.10 -30.81 5.16
C ASP A 119 -7.80 -31.80 4.23
N PHE A 120 -8.52 -32.78 4.80
CA PHE A 120 -9.29 -33.78 4.05
C PHE A 120 -8.46 -34.55 2.99
N GLY A 121 -7.16 -34.73 3.23
CA GLY A 121 -6.23 -35.42 2.31
C GLY A 121 -5.61 -34.51 1.24
N ASN A 122 -5.95 -33.22 1.20
CA ASN A 122 -5.31 -32.24 0.34
C ASN A 122 -4.24 -31.47 1.12
N GLU A 123 -3.06 -31.33 0.52
CA GLU A 123 -1.98 -30.49 1.07
C GLU A 123 -2.31 -29.01 0.81
N ILE A 124 -2.37 -28.23 1.89
CA ILE A 124 -2.55 -26.78 1.84
C ILE A 124 -1.31 -26.13 2.42
N VAL A 125 -0.72 -25.22 1.65
CA VAL A 125 0.42 -24.41 2.11
C VAL A 125 -0.04 -22.98 2.34
N LYS A 126 0.24 -22.45 3.53
CA LYS A 126 0.00 -21.07 3.90
C LYS A 126 1.36 -20.36 4.03
N VAL A 127 1.51 -19.23 3.38
CA VAL A 127 2.76 -18.44 3.46
C VAL A 127 2.50 -16.97 3.72
N LYS A 128 3.45 -16.34 4.39
CA LYS A 128 3.59 -14.88 4.42
C LYS A 128 4.90 -14.51 3.75
N ALA A 129 4.81 -13.70 2.70
CA ALA A 129 5.95 -13.16 1.99
C ALA A 129 6.01 -11.64 2.14
N VAL A 130 7.18 -11.06 1.88
CA VAL A 130 7.38 -9.61 1.87
C VAL A 130 8.08 -9.20 0.58
N GLY A 131 7.61 -8.12 -0.05
CA GLY A 131 8.29 -7.54 -1.22
C GLY A 131 9.71 -7.10 -0.86
N ARG A 132 10.69 -7.40 -1.72
CA ARG A 132 12.11 -7.04 -1.49
C ARG A 132 12.64 -6.11 -2.57
N GLN A 133 12.87 -6.60 -3.77
CA GLN A 133 13.57 -5.87 -4.83
C GLN A 133 12.69 -5.74 -6.06
N ARG A 134 12.74 -4.57 -6.70
CA ARG A 134 12.11 -4.37 -8.01
C ARG A 134 12.94 -5.04 -9.08
N PHE A 135 12.27 -5.50 -10.13
CA PHE A 135 12.96 -6.05 -11.29
C PHE A 135 12.26 -5.68 -12.60
N LYS A 136 13.03 -5.74 -13.68
CA LYS A 136 12.54 -5.72 -15.06
C LYS A 136 12.54 -7.15 -15.61
N VAL A 137 11.44 -7.54 -16.23
CA VAL A 137 11.31 -8.84 -16.88
C VAL A 137 12.06 -8.80 -18.21
N LEU A 138 12.94 -9.78 -18.45
CA LEU A 138 13.65 -9.95 -19.70
C LEU A 138 13.02 -11.07 -20.54
N GLU A 139 12.63 -12.16 -19.90
CA GLU A 139 12.06 -13.34 -20.56
C GLU A 139 11.18 -14.13 -19.58
N LEU A 140 10.07 -14.67 -20.07
CA LEU A 140 9.19 -15.59 -19.33
C LEU A 140 9.16 -16.94 -20.04
N ARG A 141 9.41 -18.02 -19.29
CA ARG A 141 9.36 -19.39 -19.81
C ARG A 141 8.48 -20.25 -18.92
N THR A 142 7.55 -20.99 -19.50
CA THR A 142 6.75 -21.97 -18.76
C THR A 142 7.45 -23.32 -18.79
N GLN A 143 7.68 -23.91 -17.61
CA GLN A 143 8.24 -25.24 -17.48
C GLN A 143 7.17 -26.31 -17.74
N SER A 144 7.60 -27.58 -17.88
CA SER A 144 6.69 -28.71 -18.13
C SER A 144 5.71 -28.98 -17.00
N ASP A 145 6.02 -28.52 -15.79
CA ASP A 145 5.15 -28.60 -14.60
C ASP A 145 4.11 -27.46 -14.54
N GLY A 146 4.10 -26.55 -15.51
CA GLY A 146 3.19 -25.39 -15.56
C GLY A 146 3.67 -24.17 -14.76
N ILE A 147 4.75 -24.27 -14.00
CA ILE A 147 5.34 -23.14 -13.28
C ILE A 147 6.13 -22.27 -14.26
N GLN A 148 5.96 -20.96 -14.13
CA GLN A 148 6.71 -20.00 -14.94
C GLN A 148 8.04 -19.65 -14.27
N GLN A 149 9.09 -19.53 -15.06
CA GLN A 149 10.40 -19.00 -14.68
C GLN A 149 10.58 -17.65 -15.36
N ALA A 150 10.88 -16.63 -14.58
CA ALA A 150 11.18 -15.29 -15.07
C ALA A 150 12.68 -15.05 -15.05
N LYS A 151 13.27 -14.79 -16.22
CA LYS A 151 14.58 -14.16 -16.30
C LYS A 151 14.39 -12.67 -16.08
N VAL A 152 14.96 -12.15 -15.00
CA VAL A 152 14.74 -10.79 -14.55
C VAL A 152 16.06 -10.06 -14.33
N GLN A 153 16.06 -8.74 -14.53
CA GLN A 153 17.16 -7.85 -14.15
C GLN A 153 16.74 -7.07 -12.90
N ILE A 154 17.53 -7.17 -11.83
CA ILE A 154 17.29 -6.43 -10.59
C ILE A 154 17.48 -4.93 -10.85
N LEU A 155 16.50 -4.13 -10.47
CA LEU A 155 16.55 -2.68 -10.66
C LEU A 155 17.15 -1.99 -9.43
N PRO A 156 18.19 -1.15 -9.59
CA PRO A 156 18.78 -0.43 -8.47
C PRO A 156 17.81 0.58 -7.86
N GLU A 157 18.02 0.88 -6.58
CA GLU A 157 17.37 2.01 -5.91
C GLU A 157 18.27 3.25 -6.00
N CYS A 158 17.80 4.28 -6.70
CA CYS A 158 18.59 5.49 -6.99
C CYS A 158 18.62 6.42 -5.77
N VAL A 159 19.73 6.41 -5.05
CA VAL A 159 20.00 7.31 -3.91
C VAL A 159 20.75 8.54 -4.41
N LEU A 160 20.09 9.70 -4.37
CA LEU A 160 20.68 10.97 -4.74
C LEU A 160 21.26 11.68 -3.50
N PRO A 161 22.43 12.33 -3.60
CA PRO A 161 22.92 13.19 -2.54
C PRO A 161 21.98 14.41 -2.36
N PRO A 162 22.09 15.14 -1.23
CA PRO A 162 21.36 16.40 -1.04
C PRO A 162 21.62 17.35 -2.21
N THR A 163 20.59 18.00 -2.74
CA THR A 163 20.70 18.84 -3.95
C THR A 163 21.75 19.95 -3.82
N MET A 164 22.01 20.42 -2.60
CA MET A 164 23.00 21.47 -2.34
C MET A 164 24.44 20.95 -2.32
N ALA A 165 24.69 19.64 -2.30
CA ALA A 165 26.03 19.07 -2.17
C ALA A 165 27.01 19.58 -3.25
N ALA A 166 26.53 19.77 -4.49
CA ALA A 166 27.36 20.23 -5.61
C ALA A 166 27.63 21.74 -5.63
N VAL A 167 26.85 22.55 -4.89
CA VAL A 167 26.92 24.03 -4.88
C VAL A 167 27.23 24.59 -3.49
N GLN A 168 27.52 23.71 -2.54
CA GLN A 168 27.76 24.07 -1.15
C GLN A 168 29.11 24.76 -1.01
N LEU A 169 29.12 25.98 -0.45
CA LEU A 169 30.36 26.68 -0.08
C LEU A 169 31.00 26.00 1.13
N GLU A 170 32.30 25.70 1.10
CA GLU A 170 32.97 25.01 2.20
C GLU A 170 32.95 25.82 3.50
N SER A 171 33.00 27.15 3.39
CA SER A 171 32.89 28.08 4.52
C SER A 171 31.57 27.94 5.30
N LEU A 172 30.53 27.42 4.64
CA LEU A 172 29.19 27.25 5.20
C LEU A 172 28.90 25.79 5.60
N SER A 173 29.79 24.83 5.34
CA SER A 173 29.55 23.40 5.63
C SER A 173 29.24 23.13 7.10
N ARG A 174 29.90 23.84 8.03
CA ARG A 174 29.62 23.74 9.48
C ARG A 174 28.22 24.22 9.89
N ARG A 175 27.52 24.96 9.02
CA ARG A 175 26.17 25.49 9.28
C ARG A 175 25.06 24.60 8.73
N GLN A 176 25.38 23.48 8.09
CA GLN A 176 24.39 22.54 7.54
C GLN A 176 23.70 21.69 8.62
N LEU A 177 24.35 21.45 9.76
CA LEU A 177 23.76 20.75 10.89
C LEU A 177 22.59 21.58 11.44
N CYS A 178 21.36 21.16 11.14
CA CYS A 178 20.18 21.71 11.77
C CYS A 178 19.99 21.05 13.15
N PRO A 179 19.67 21.83 14.20
CA PRO A 179 19.24 21.24 15.46
C PRO A 179 18.05 20.31 15.22
N SER A 180 17.95 19.23 16.00
CA SER A 180 16.79 18.35 15.97
C SER A 180 15.49 19.15 16.11
N GLN A 181 14.46 18.73 15.37
CA GLN A 181 13.15 19.36 15.46
C GLN A 181 12.65 19.25 16.92
N PRO A 182 12.20 20.34 17.54
CA PRO A 182 11.63 20.27 18.89
C PRO A 182 10.38 19.39 18.87
N ALA A 183 10.24 18.50 19.87
CA ALA A 183 9.10 17.59 20.01
C ALA A 183 7.76 18.29 20.35
N SER A 184 7.75 19.62 20.49
CA SER A 184 6.56 20.39 20.86
C SER A 184 5.52 20.36 19.74
N ARG A 185 4.30 19.90 20.07
CA ARG A 185 3.14 19.75 19.17
C ARG A 185 2.48 21.07 18.74
N GLU A 186 3.01 22.22 19.11
CA GLU A 186 2.45 23.51 18.68
C GLU A 186 2.82 23.81 17.22
N ASP A 187 1.80 23.86 16.36
CA ASP A 187 1.94 24.09 14.92
C ASP A 187 2.76 25.34 14.57
N GLN A 188 2.67 26.40 15.38
CA GLN A 188 3.42 27.64 15.17
C GLN A 188 4.93 27.48 15.35
N CYS A 189 5.37 26.72 16.36
CA CYS A 189 6.79 26.46 16.60
C CYS A 189 7.38 25.57 15.50
N SER A 190 6.63 24.53 15.10
CA SER A 190 6.97 23.65 13.98
C SER A 190 7.12 24.43 12.67
N HIS A 191 6.14 25.29 12.33
CA HIS A 191 6.19 26.11 11.12
C HIS A 191 7.42 27.04 11.09
N ARG A 192 7.72 27.73 12.20
CA ARG A 192 8.92 28.58 12.31
C ARG A 192 10.21 27.78 12.17
N TRP A 193 10.26 26.55 12.69
CA TRP A 193 11.42 25.66 12.53
C TRP A 193 11.62 25.28 11.07
N TRP A 194 10.57 24.85 10.35
CA TRP A 194 10.65 24.50 8.93
C TRP A 194 11.07 25.69 8.04
N GLN A 195 10.63 26.90 8.36
CA GLN A 195 11.12 28.11 7.69
C GLN A 195 12.62 28.34 7.91
N LYS A 196 13.13 28.12 9.13
CA LYS A 196 14.56 28.23 9.44
C LYS A 196 15.37 27.11 8.76
N TYR A 197 14.86 25.90 8.78
CA TYR A 197 15.43 24.74 8.10
C TYR A 197 15.61 25.03 6.60
N GLN A 198 14.56 25.47 5.91
CA GLN A 198 14.63 25.78 4.48
C GLN A 198 15.64 26.90 4.18
N LYS A 199 15.67 27.97 4.99
CA LYS A 199 16.63 29.07 4.84
C LYS A 199 18.08 28.62 5.02
N ARG A 200 18.34 27.71 5.96
CA ARG A 200 19.69 27.19 6.28
C ARG A 200 20.15 26.15 5.26
N LYS A 201 19.35 25.09 5.05
CA LYS A 201 19.70 23.96 4.18
C LYS A 201 19.92 24.42 2.74
N PHE A 202 19.06 25.31 2.23
CA PHE A 202 19.14 25.82 0.86
C PHE A 202 19.75 27.22 0.77
N HIS A 203 20.66 27.59 1.69
CA HIS A 203 21.29 28.91 1.65
C HIS A 203 22.01 29.17 0.30
N CYS A 204 22.75 28.17 -0.20
CA CYS A 204 23.50 28.22 -1.45
C CYS A 204 22.63 28.15 -2.72
N ALA A 205 21.30 28.08 -2.62
CA ALA A 205 20.41 28.22 -3.77
C ALA A 205 20.58 29.58 -4.47
N ASN A 206 21.05 30.61 -3.77
CA ASN A 206 21.37 31.90 -4.37
C ASN A 206 22.50 31.85 -5.42
N LEU A 207 23.28 30.75 -5.47
CA LEU A 207 24.33 30.53 -6.46
C LEU A 207 23.82 29.78 -7.70
N THR A 208 22.54 29.42 -7.72
CA THR A 208 21.90 28.71 -8.83
C THR A 208 20.78 29.57 -9.43
N SER A 209 20.18 29.09 -10.50
CA SER A 209 19.07 29.76 -11.17
C SER A 209 17.73 29.66 -10.43
N TRP A 210 17.66 28.92 -9.31
CA TRP A 210 16.39 28.54 -8.70
C TRP A 210 16.25 28.97 -7.23
N PRO A 211 15.05 29.36 -6.79
CA PRO A 211 14.82 29.80 -5.42
C PRO A 211 14.80 28.62 -4.42
N ARG A 212 15.01 28.92 -3.14
CA ARG A 212 15.02 27.92 -2.04
C ARG A 212 13.78 27.06 -1.96
N TRP A 213 12.61 27.64 -2.24
CA TRP A 213 11.35 26.91 -2.13
C TRP A 213 11.25 25.80 -3.17
N LEU A 214 11.88 25.96 -4.35
CA LEU A 214 11.89 24.92 -5.38
C LEU A 214 12.67 23.70 -4.91
N TYR A 215 13.86 23.90 -4.35
CA TYR A 215 14.67 22.82 -3.77
C TYR A 215 13.95 22.10 -2.63
N SER A 216 13.16 22.84 -1.84
CA SER A 216 12.32 22.24 -0.79
C SER A 216 11.29 21.25 -1.34
N LEU A 217 10.86 21.39 -2.61
CA LEU A 217 9.95 20.45 -3.26
C LEU A 217 10.64 19.14 -3.68
N TYR A 218 11.97 19.05 -3.62
CA TYR A 218 12.76 17.86 -3.93
C TYR A 218 13.54 17.35 -2.72
N ASP A 219 13.26 17.88 -1.53
CA ASP A 219 13.91 17.50 -0.28
C ASP A 219 13.14 16.38 0.41
N ALA A 220 13.79 15.23 0.63
CA ALA A 220 13.17 14.07 1.25
C ALA A 220 12.50 14.39 2.59
N GLU A 221 13.20 15.10 3.49
CA GLU A 221 12.67 15.43 4.83
C GLU A 221 11.42 16.31 4.73
N THR A 222 11.43 17.32 3.86
CA THR A 222 10.27 18.19 3.61
C THR A 222 9.10 17.39 3.05
N LEU A 223 9.34 16.53 2.04
CA LEU A 223 8.32 15.72 1.39
C LEU A 223 7.70 14.70 2.37
N MET A 224 8.54 13.95 3.10
CA MET A 224 8.08 13.01 4.12
C MET A 224 7.25 13.72 5.19
N ASN A 225 7.67 14.90 5.67
CA ASN A 225 6.90 15.65 6.66
C ASN A 225 5.53 16.10 6.12
N ARG A 226 5.44 16.51 4.85
CA ARG A 226 4.15 16.85 4.22
C ARG A 226 3.23 15.63 4.11
N ILE A 227 3.78 14.47 3.72
CA ILE A 227 3.02 13.22 3.68
C ILE A 227 2.59 12.80 5.09
N LYS A 228 3.45 12.90 6.09
CA LYS A 228 3.10 12.62 7.50
C LYS A 228 1.92 13.45 7.98
N LYS A 229 1.81 14.72 7.55
CA LYS A 229 0.65 15.56 7.86
C LYS A 229 -0.63 15.00 7.23
N GLN A 230 -0.59 14.62 5.94
CA GLN A 230 -1.73 14.00 5.26
C GLN A 230 -2.12 12.65 5.88
N LEU A 231 -1.15 11.80 6.23
CA LEU A 231 -1.42 10.53 6.89
C LEU A 231 -2.06 10.71 8.28
N ARG A 232 -1.68 11.76 9.03
CA ARG A 232 -2.33 12.10 10.30
C ARG A 232 -3.76 12.60 10.14
N GLU A 233 -4.10 13.18 8.99
CA GLU A 233 -5.49 13.52 8.66
C GLU A 233 -6.33 12.25 8.42
N TRP A 234 -5.72 11.17 7.93
CA TRP A 234 -6.39 9.88 7.75
C TRP A 234 -6.44 9.08 9.06
N ASP A 235 -5.40 9.15 9.87
CA ASP A 235 -5.28 8.42 11.13
C ASP A 235 -4.71 9.32 12.24
N GLU A 236 -5.61 9.87 13.06
CA GLU A 236 -5.24 10.69 14.23
C GLU A 236 -4.41 9.90 15.26
N ASN A 237 -4.48 8.57 15.25
CA ASN A 237 -3.75 7.70 16.17
C ASN A 237 -2.38 7.27 15.62
N LEU A 238 -2.01 7.71 14.42
CA LEU A 238 -0.73 7.37 13.80
C LEU A 238 0.42 7.87 14.67
N LYS A 239 1.22 6.94 15.19
CA LYS A 239 2.41 7.25 15.99
C LYS A 239 3.56 7.60 15.05
N ASP A 240 4.23 8.73 15.28
CA ASP A 240 5.37 9.13 14.45
C ASP A 240 6.49 8.07 14.44
N ASP A 241 6.63 7.30 15.53
CA ASP A 241 7.62 6.23 15.68
C ASP A 241 7.35 4.99 14.81
N SER A 242 6.11 4.79 14.32
CA SER A 242 5.79 3.64 13.46
C SER A 242 6.20 3.85 12.00
N LEU A 243 6.60 5.07 11.63
CA LEU A 243 6.95 5.42 10.26
C LEU A 243 8.47 5.38 10.05
N PRO A 244 8.97 4.76 8.96
CA PRO A 244 10.40 4.71 8.69
C PRO A 244 11.03 6.11 8.55
N ALA A 245 12.27 6.27 9.04
CA ALA A 245 13.04 7.50 8.84
C ALA A 245 13.76 7.55 7.49
N ASN A 246 14.07 6.38 6.92
CA ASN A 246 14.71 6.28 5.60
C ASN A 246 13.69 6.65 4.50
N PRO A 247 14.00 7.59 3.59
CA PRO A 247 13.09 7.99 2.52
C PRO A 247 12.67 6.85 1.59
N ILE A 248 13.54 5.86 1.38
CA ILE A 248 13.26 4.68 0.54
C ILE A 248 12.14 3.88 1.18
N ASP A 249 12.36 3.42 2.42
CA ASP A 249 11.39 2.62 3.16
C ASP A 249 10.08 3.39 3.41
N PHE A 250 10.17 4.69 3.69
CA PHE A 250 9.00 5.54 3.89
C PHE A 250 8.16 5.64 2.62
N SER A 251 8.78 5.91 1.47
CA SER A 251 8.06 6.00 0.19
C SER A 251 7.35 4.69 -0.15
N TYR A 252 8.03 3.55 -0.03
CA TYR A 252 7.39 2.26 -0.27
C TYR A 252 6.28 1.93 0.73
N ARG A 253 6.44 2.29 2.01
CA ARG A 253 5.40 2.15 3.03
C ARG A 253 4.14 2.93 2.65
N VAL A 254 4.31 4.14 2.13
CA VAL A 254 3.20 4.99 1.68
C VAL A 254 2.56 4.42 0.42
N ALA A 255 3.36 4.08 -0.60
CA ALA A 255 2.88 3.49 -1.85
C ALA A 255 2.06 2.21 -1.63
N ALA A 256 2.45 1.38 -0.65
CA ALA A 256 1.69 0.18 -0.28
C ALA A 256 0.27 0.49 0.21
N CYS A 257 0.04 1.68 0.79
CA CYS A 257 -1.22 2.08 1.41
C CYS A 257 -2.12 2.95 0.53
N LEU A 258 -1.63 3.47 -0.60
CA LEU A 258 -2.39 4.32 -1.50
C LEU A 258 -3.48 3.53 -2.24
N PRO A 259 -4.77 3.93 -2.16
CA PRO A 259 -5.87 3.25 -2.85
C PRO A 259 -5.96 3.68 -4.33
N ILE A 260 -4.91 3.37 -5.09
CA ILE A 260 -4.79 3.66 -6.52
C ILE A 260 -5.05 2.42 -7.36
N ASP A 261 -5.37 2.61 -8.63
CA ASP A 261 -5.55 1.50 -9.58
C ASP A 261 -4.19 0.88 -9.99
N ASP A 262 -4.25 -0.24 -10.72
CA ASP A 262 -3.04 -1.00 -11.10
C ASP A 262 -2.12 -0.20 -12.03
N VAL A 263 -2.69 0.65 -12.89
CA VAL A 263 -1.91 1.48 -13.83
C VAL A 263 -1.01 2.44 -13.05
N LEU A 264 -1.59 3.22 -12.13
CA LEU A 264 -0.82 4.13 -11.28
C LEU A 264 0.16 3.38 -10.37
N ARG A 265 -0.25 2.22 -9.82
CA ARG A 265 0.61 1.40 -8.96
C ARG A 265 1.84 0.90 -9.70
N ILE A 266 1.70 0.51 -10.97
CA ILE A 266 2.81 0.14 -11.85
C ILE A 266 3.70 1.35 -12.15
N GLN A 267 3.14 2.55 -12.34
CA GLN A 267 3.96 3.77 -12.53
C GLN A 267 4.81 4.06 -11.28
N LEU A 268 4.24 3.98 -10.07
CA LEU A 268 5.02 4.12 -8.83
C LEU A 268 6.11 3.06 -8.71
N LEU A 269 5.85 1.82 -9.14
CA LEU A 269 6.82 0.74 -9.14
C LEU A 269 7.98 1.00 -10.13
N LYS A 270 7.74 1.69 -11.25
CA LYS A 270 8.79 2.04 -12.22
C LYS A 270 9.74 3.12 -11.69
N ILE A 271 9.31 3.96 -10.76
CA ILE A 271 10.12 5.06 -10.22
C ILE A 271 11.27 4.49 -9.38
N GLY A 272 12.51 4.82 -9.74
CA GLY A 272 13.72 4.37 -9.05
C GLY A 272 14.23 5.29 -7.94
N SER A 273 13.75 6.53 -7.86
CA SER A 273 14.17 7.50 -6.83
C SER A 273 13.08 7.71 -5.79
N ALA A 274 13.44 7.61 -4.51
CA ALA A 274 12.53 7.95 -3.41
C ALA A 274 11.97 9.38 -3.52
N ILE A 275 12.76 10.36 -4.00
CA ILE A 275 12.30 11.75 -4.14
C ILE A 275 11.16 11.87 -5.15
N GLN A 276 11.31 11.26 -6.32
CA GLN A 276 10.27 11.24 -7.35
C GLN A 276 9.03 10.49 -6.86
N ARG A 277 9.23 9.38 -6.13
CA ARG A 277 8.15 8.56 -5.59
C ARG A 277 7.31 9.34 -4.57
N LEU A 278 7.96 9.96 -3.58
CA LEU A 278 7.32 10.82 -2.57
C LEU A 278 6.55 11.99 -3.20
N ARG A 279 7.09 12.57 -4.29
CA ARG A 279 6.39 13.65 -5.01
C ARG A 279 5.13 13.14 -5.71
N CYS A 280 5.21 12.02 -6.44
CA CYS A 280 4.00 11.46 -7.06
C CYS A 280 2.98 11.04 -5.99
N GLU A 281 3.40 10.36 -4.92
CA GLU A 281 2.52 9.98 -3.81
C GLU A 281 1.77 11.18 -3.23
N LEU A 282 2.49 12.29 -2.99
CA LEU A 282 1.89 13.52 -2.46
C LEU A 282 0.90 14.15 -3.44
N ASP A 283 1.22 14.14 -4.75
CA ASP A 283 0.32 14.65 -5.78
C ASP A 283 -0.97 13.82 -5.87
N ILE A 284 -0.86 12.49 -5.82
CA ILE A 284 -1.99 11.55 -5.77
C ILE A 284 -2.87 11.85 -4.55
N MET A 285 -2.29 11.97 -3.35
CA MET A 285 -3.03 12.25 -2.11
C MET A 285 -3.82 13.56 -2.18
N ASN A 286 -3.28 14.58 -2.87
CA ASN A 286 -3.94 15.87 -2.99
C ASN A 286 -5.07 15.84 -4.02
N LYS A 287 -4.82 15.26 -5.20
CA LYS A 287 -5.75 15.28 -6.34
C LYS A 287 -6.88 14.27 -6.21
N CYS A 288 -6.59 13.06 -5.75
CA CYS A 288 -7.54 11.95 -5.71
C CYS A 288 -8.30 11.96 -4.39
N THR A 289 -9.44 12.66 -4.34
CA THR A 289 -10.23 12.78 -3.10
C THR A 289 -11.48 11.90 -3.07
N SER A 290 -11.91 11.37 -4.21
CA SER A 290 -13.05 10.46 -4.33
C SER A 290 -12.60 9.08 -4.84
N LEU A 291 -13.31 8.03 -4.43
CA LEU A 291 -13.11 6.65 -4.85
C LEU A 291 -14.43 6.11 -5.39
N CYS A 292 -14.46 5.81 -6.68
CA CYS A 292 -15.63 5.31 -7.40
C CYS A 292 -15.54 3.80 -7.66
N CYS A 293 -16.66 3.18 -8.02
CA CYS A 293 -16.70 1.81 -8.52
C CYS A 293 -15.96 1.72 -9.86
N LYS A 294 -14.93 0.87 -9.97
CA LYS A 294 -14.12 0.69 -11.19
C LYS A 294 -14.96 0.24 -12.40
N GLN A 295 -16.02 -0.54 -12.18
CA GLN A 295 -16.88 -1.02 -13.25
C GLN A 295 -17.82 0.07 -13.79
N CYS A 296 -18.33 0.94 -12.92
CA CYS A 296 -19.23 2.04 -13.30
C CYS A 296 -18.48 3.32 -13.69
N GLN A 297 -17.27 3.50 -13.16
CA GLN A 297 -16.41 4.68 -13.21
C GLN A 297 -16.98 5.92 -12.49
N GLU A 298 -18.27 6.20 -12.64
CA GLU A 298 -18.94 7.42 -12.14
C GLU A 298 -19.62 7.25 -10.77
N THR A 299 -19.82 6.02 -10.32
CA THR A 299 -20.53 5.77 -9.05
C THR A 299 -19.58 5.92 -7.86
N GLU A 300 -19.64 7.05 -7.17
CA GLU A 300 -18.88 7.28 -5.93
C GLU A 300 -19.24 6.26 -4.85
N ILE A 301 -18.22 5.66 -4.24
CA ILE A 301 -18.35 4.70 -3.14
C ILE A 301 -17.94 5.34 -1.82
N THR A 302 -16.84 6.09 -1.79
CA THR A 302 -16.32 6.73 -0.58
C THR A 302 -15.41 7.91 -0.95
N THR A 303 -15.02 8.71 0.03
CA THR A 303 -14.08 9.81 -0.13
C THR A 303 -12.84 9.61 0.76
N LYS A 304 -11.77 10.38 0.49
CA LYS A 304 -10.54 10.35 1.28
C LYS A 304 -10.78 10.67 2.76
N ASN A 305 -11.80 11.47 3.06
CA ASN A 305 -12.14 11.89 4.41
C ASN A 305 -12.62 10.72 5.28
N GLU A 306 -13.10 9.63 4.67
CA GLU A 306 -13.60 8.47 5.40
C GLU A 306 -12.51 7.41 5.61
N ILE A 307 -11.34 7.56 5.00
CA ILE A 307 -10.20 6.65 5.15
C ILE A 307 -9.64 6.74 6.56
N PHE A 308 -9.34 5.57 7.15
CA PHE A 308 -8.67 5.47 8.44
C PHE A 308 -7.88 4.17 8.56
N SER A 309 -6.91 4.12 9.47
CA SER A 309 -6.09 2.92 9.69
C SER A 309 -6.68 2.04 10.80
N LEU A 310 -7.03 0.80 10.45
CA LEU A 310 -7.35 -0.25 11.44
C LEU A 310 -6.21 -1.28 11.57
N SER A 311 -5.08 -1.04 10.90
CA SER A 311 -3.90 -1.89 10.84
C SER A 311 -2.64 -1.06 11.01
N LEU A 312 -1.60 -1.59 11.66
CA LEU A 312 -0.29 -0.92 11.73
C LEU A 312 0.29 -0.64 10.35
N CYS A 313 -0.07 -1.45 9.33
CA CYS A 313 0.31 -1.23 7.94
C CYS A 313 -0.17 0.12 7.40
N GLY A 314 -1.30 0.62 7.89
CA GLY A 314 -1.99 1.81 7.39
C GLY A 314 -3.46 1.48 7.07
N PRO A 315 -4.13 2.31 6.25
CA PRO A 315 -5.53 2.11 5.89
C PRO A 315 -5.76 0.96 4.90
N MET A 316 -4.72 0.46 4.24
CA MET A 316 -4.83 -0.62 3.26
C MET A 316 -3.73 -1.66 3.47
N ALA A 317 -4.11 -2.94 3.41
CA ALA A 317 -3.19 -4.08 3.45
C ALA A 317 -3.75 -5.25 2.64
N ALA A 318 -2.88 -6.19 2.23
CA ALA A 318 -3.26 -7.38 1.49
C ALA A 318 -3.71 -8.49 2.45
N TYR A 319 -4.87 -9.08 2.20
CA TYR A 319 -5.39 -10.22 2.95
C TYR A 319 -5.80 -11.35 2.00
N VAL A 320 -5.71 -12.60 2.43
CA VAL A 320 -6.10 -13.75 1.61
C VAL A 320 -7.40 -14.36 2.12
N ASN A 321 -8.30 -14.70 1.22
CA ASN A 321 -9.57 -15.35 1.56
C ASN A 321 -9.40 -16.89 1.68
N PRO A 322 -10.44 -17.63 2.12
CA PRO A 322 -10.36 -19.09 2.26
C PRO A 322 -9.98 -19.86 1.00
N HIS A 323 -10.20 -19.28 -0.18
CA HIS A 323 -9.96 -19.88 -1.49
C HIS A 323 -8.64 -19.42 -2.12
N GLY A 324 -7.80 -18.67 -1.40
CA GLY A 324 -6.49 -18.23 -1.88
C GLY A 324 -6.48 -16.91 -2.65
N TYR A 325 -7.62 -16.23 -2.82
CA TYR A 325 -7.64 -14.92 -3.48
C TYR A 325 -7.16 -13.82 -2.53
N VAL A 326 -6.23 -13.01 -3.03
CA VAL A 326 -5.67 -11.87 -2.30
C VAL A 326 -6.48 -10.61 -2.60
N HIS A 327 -6.83 -9.89 -1.54
CA HIS A 327 -7.54 -8.62 -1.58
C HIS A 327 -6.76 -7.54 -0.82
N GLU A 328 -6.31 -6.51 -1.53
CA GLU A 328 -5.81 -5.29 -0.92
C GLU A 328 -7.01 -4.48 -0.41
N THR A 329 -7.27 -4.55 0.89
CA THR A 329 -8.52 -4.06 1.49
C THR A 329 -8.29 -2.74 2.19
N LEU A 330 -8.95 -1.68 1.72
CA LEU A 330 -8.95 -0.33 2.27
C LEU A 330 -10.03 -0.19 3.35
N THR A 331 -9.68 0.29 4.53
CA THR A 331 -10.63 0.55 5.63
C THR A 331 -11.16 1.99 5.59
N VAL A 332 -12.50 2.11 5.54
CA VAL A 332 -13.21 3.39 5.56
C VAL A 332 -14.37 3.38 6.56
N TYR A 333 -14.66 4.53 7.16
CA TYR A 333 -15.77 4.67 8.11
C TYR A 333 -17.12 4.57 7.43
N LYS A 334 -17.30 5.27 6.30
CA LYS A 334 -18.55 5.32 5.54
C LYS A 334 -18.31 4.91 4.09
N ALA A 335 -19.32 4.30 3.51
CA ALA A 335 -19.41 4.03 2.09
C ALA A 335 -20.87 4.15 1.65
N SER A 336 -21.08 4.60 0.42
CA SER A 336 -22.37 4.87 -0.20
C SER A 336 -22.56 3.97 -1.43
N ASN A 337 -23.80 3.89 -1.94
CA ASN A 337 -24.12 3.15 -3.17
C ASN A 337 -23.76 1.66 -3.14
N LEU A 338 -23.87 1.03 -1.96
CA LEU A 338 -23.62 -0.40 -1.75
C LEU A 338 -24.87 -1.12 -1.23
N ASN A 339 -25.16 -2.30 -1.79
CA ASN A 339 -26.13 -3.25 -1.28
C ASN A 339 -25.40 -4.37 -0.49
N LEU A 340 -25.98 -4.78 0.63
CA LEU A 340 -25.46 -5.88 1.45
C LEU A 340 -26.13 -7.20 1.08
N ILE A 341 -25.32 -8.23 0.85
CA ILE A 341 -25.80 -9.56 0.44
C ILE A 341 -25.49 -10.57 1.54
N GLY A 342 -26.52 -11.31 1.95
CA GLY A 342 -26.42 -12.36 2.96
C GLY A 342 -26.48 -11.85 4.41
N ARG A 343 -26.06 -12.71 5.34
CA ARG A 343 -25.97 -12.40 6.78
C ARG A 343 -24.52 -12.13 7.19
N PRO A 344 -24.27 -11.35 8.24
CA PRO A 344 -22.92 -11.19 8.79
C PRO A 344 -22.32 -12.53 9.21
N SER A 345 -21.05 -12.77 8.88
CA SER A 345 -20.29 -13.95 9.28
C SER A 345 -18.96 -13.55 9.92
N THR A 346 -18.54 -14.29 10.96
CA THR A 346 -17.22 -14.16 11.57
C THR A 346 -16.20 -15.13 10.99
N GLU A 347 -16.63 -16.02 10.10
CA GLU A 347 -15.80 -17.05 9.51
C GLU A 347 -14.64 -16.42 8.72
N HIS A 348 -13.40 -16.78 9.05
CA HIS A 348 -12.20 -16.30 8.37
C HIS A 348 -12.09 -14.76 8.28
N SER A 349 -12.65 -14.04 9.27
CA SER A 349 -12.58 -12.58 9.33
C SER A 349 -11.13 -12.10 9.50
N TRP A 350 -10.71 -11.13 8.69
CA TRP A 350 -9.38 -10.51 8.76
C TRP A 350 -9.22 -9.53 9.93
N PHE A 351 -10.34 -9.11 10.52
CA PHE A 351 -10.39 -8.21 11.66
C PHE A 351 -11.08 -8.94 12.83
N PRO A 352 -10.31 -9.62 13.71
CA PRO A 352 -10.86 -10.39 14.81
C PRO A 352 -11.81 -9.56 15.69
N GLY A 353 -12.99 -10.11 15.99
CA GLY A 353 -14.04 -9.39 16.72
C GLY A 353 -15.03 -8.64 15.81
N PHE A 354 -14.85 -8.64 14.50
CA PHE A 354 -15.82 -8.14 13.52
C PHE A 354 -16.38 -9.26 12.64
N ALA A 355 -17.69 -9.22 12.40
CA ALA A 355 -18.37 -10.02 11.38
C ALA A 355 -18.46 -9.22 10.08
N TRP A 356 -18.19 -9.87 8.94
CA TRP A 356 -18.25 -9.28 7.61
C TRP A 356 -19.54 -9.66 6.87
N THR A 357 -20.03 -8.75 6.02
CA THR A 357 -21.16 -8.98 5.08
C THR A 357 -20.74 -8.50 3.70
N ILE A 358 -21.02 -9.27 2.66
CA ILE A 358 -20.63 -8.95 1.28
C ILE A 358 -21.32 -7.65 0.85
N ALA A 359 -20.56 -6.74 0.22
CA ALA A 359 -21.04 -5.48 -0.32
C ALA A 359 -20.83 -5.40 -1.83
N GLN A 360 -21.91 -5.11 -2.56
CA GLN A 360 -21.91 -4.97 -4.02
C GLN A 360 -22.38 -3.57 -4.43
N CYS A 361 -21.87 -3.08 -5.56
CA CYS A 361 -22.32 -1.81 -6.13
C CYS A 361 -23.82 -1.84 -6.41
N LYS A 362 -24.55 -0.82 -5.96
CA LYS A 362 -26.01 -0.70 -6.16
C LYS A 362 -26.40 -0.61 -7.65
N ILE A 363 -25.49 -0.15 -8.51
CA ILE A 363 -25.74 0.08 -9.94
C ILE A 363 -25.42 -1.15 -10.78
N CYS A 364 -24.18 -1.67 -10.72
CA CYS A 364 -23.73 -2.77 -11.57
C CYS A 364 -23.64 -4.13 -10.88
N ALA A 365 -23.97 -4.20 -9.58
CA ALA A 365 -23.86 -5.40 -8.74
C ALA A 365 -22.44 -6.01 -8.64
N SER A 366 -21.40 -5.32 -9.11
CA SER A 366 -20.02 -5.76 -8.94
C SER A 366 -19.65 -5.82 -7.45
N HIS A 367 -18.86 -6.82 -7.07
CA HIS A 367 -18.33 -6.92 -5.72
C HIS A 367 -17.35 -5.78 -5.42
N ILE A 368 -17.63 -4.98 -4.39
CA ILE A 368 -16.78 -3.83 -3.99
C ILE A 368 -16.00 -4.13 -2.71
N GLY A 369 -16.52 -5.00 -1.84
CA GLY A 369 -15.85 -5.35 -0.58
C GLY A 369 -16.84 -5.87 0.44
N TRP A 370 -16.63 -5.49 1.71
CA TRP A 370 -17.41 -6.00 2.83
C TRP A 370 -17.72 -4.89 3.84
N LYS A 371 -18.90 -5.00 4.48
CA LYS A 371 -19.21 -4.24 5.70
C LYS A 371 -18.82 -5.07 6.91
N PHE A 372 -18.03 -4.49 7.80
CA PHE A 372 -17.63 -5.08 9.06
C PHE A 372 -18.48 -4.50 10.20
N THR A 373 -19.00 -5.38 11.05
CA THR A 373 -19.84 -5.04 12.20
C THR A 373 -19.28 -5.70 13.46
N ALA A 374 -19.13 -4.91 14.53
CA ALA A 374 -18.56 -5.38 15.79
C ALA A 374 -19.44 -6.48 16.39
N THR A 375 -18.80 -7.55 16.88
CA THR A 375 -19.49 -8.64 17.58
C THR A 375 -19.81 -8.31 19.04
N LYS A 376 -19.12 -7.30 19.60
CA LYS A 376 -19.30 -6.83 20.97
C LYS A 376 -19.62 -5.34 21.00
N LYS A 377 -20.46 -4.93 21.95
CA LYS A 377 -20.98 -3.55 22.08
C LYS A 377 -19.94 -2.54 22.57
N ASP A 378 -18.87 -3.01 23.18
CA ASP A 378 -17.77 -2.21 23.74
C ASP A 378 -16.68 -1.88 22.72
N MET A 379 -16.70 -2.51 21.53
CA MET A 379 -15.71 -2.25 20.48
C MET A 379 -15.97 -0.93 19.76
N SER A 380 -14.91 -0.27 19.31
CA SER A 380 -14.94 0.96 18.53
C SER A 380 -13.90 0.87 17.40
N PRO A 381 -14.31 1.04 16.13
CA PRO A 381 -15.66 1.40 15.66
C PRO A 381 -16.68 0.26 15.80
N GLN A 382 -17.98 0.59 15.87
CA GLN A 382 -19.06 -0.40 15.84
C GLN A 382 -19.33 -0.97 14.43
N LYS A 383 -19.08 -0.18 13.40
CA LYS A 383 -19.15 -0.59 12.00
C LYS A 383 -18.14 0.17 11.16
N PHE A 384 -17.62 -0.47 10.11
CA PHE A 384 -16.79 0.14 9.08
C PHE A 384 -16.89 -0.68 7.79
N TRP A 385 -16.21 -0.25 6.73
CA TRP A 385 -16.17 -0.96 5.45
C TRP A 385 -14.73 -1.31 5.07
N GLY A 386 -14.53 -2.51 4.54
CA GLY A 386 -13.30 -2.94 3.90
C GLY A 386 -13.54 -3.07 2.40
N LEU A 387 -12.99 -2.16 1.60
CA LEU A 387 -13.20 -2.10 0.16
C LEU A 387 -11.99 -2.70 -0.57
N THR A 388 -12.20 -3.61 -1.52
CA THR A 388 -11.10 -4.21 -2.30
C THR A 388 -10.60 -3.21 -3.33
N ARG A 389 -9.30 -2.88 -3.31
CA ARG A 389 -8.67 -1.88 -4.20
C ARG A 389 -8.94 -2.16 -5.68
N SER A 390 -8.93 -3.43 -6.07
CA SER A 390 -9.21 -3.88 -7.45
C SER A 390 -10.58 -3.46 -7.98
N ALA A 391 -11.55 -3.16 -7.10
CA ALA A 391 -12.89 -2.72 -7.46
C ALA A 391 -13.08 -1.19 -7.40
N LEU A 392 -12.04 -0.45 -7.00
CA LEU A 392 -12.08 1.01 -6.86
C LEU A 392 -11.30 1.71 -7.97
N LEU A 393 -11.74 2.93 -8.29
CA LEU A 393 -11.05 3.85 -9.19
C LEU A 393 -10.88 5.19 -8.45
N PRO A 394 -9.65 5.68 -8.24
CA PRO A 394 -9.41 7.02 -7.72
C PRO A 394 -9.83 8.08 -8.73
N THR A 395 -10.60 9.08 -8.28
CA THR A 395 -11.16 10.12 -9.14
C THR A 395 -10.80 11.50 -8.61
N ILE A 396 -10.44 12.39 -9.53
CA ILE A 396 -10.29 13.83 -9.25
C ILE A 396 -11.69 14.44 -9.36
N PRO A 397 -12.26 14.99 -8.26
CA PRO A 397 -13.58 15.60 -8.31
C PRO A 397 -13.57 16.76 -9.31
N ASP A 398 -14.67 16.95 -10.03
CA ASP A 398 -14.89 18.15 -10.83
C ASP A 398 -14.88 19.39 -9.94
N THR A 399 -13.93 20.29 -10.17
CA THR A 399 -14.11 21.70 -9.83
C THR A 399 -14.89 22.37 -10.97
N GLU A 400 -15.84 23.25 -10.65
CA GLU A 400 -16.79 23.87 -11.60
C GLU A 400 -16.16 24.52 -12.86
N ASP A 401 -14.84 24.71 -12.92
CA ASP A 401 -14.11 25.38 -14.00
C ASP A 401 -13.23 24.49 -14.92
N GLU A 402 -13.10 23.17 -14.70
CA GLU A 402 -12.21 22.31 -15.53
C GLU A 402 -12.90 21.05 -16.08
N ILE A 403 -13.67 21.21 -17.15
CA ILE A 403 -14.15 20.09 -17.99
C ILE A 403 -13.03 19.73 -18.98
N SER A 404 -12.01 19.00 -18.54
CA SER A 404 -11.06 18.35 -19.45
C SER A 404 -11.43 16.87 -19.64
N PRO A 405 -11.60 16.37 -20.88
CA PRO A 405 -12.02 14.98 -21.14
C PRO A 405 -10.95 13.92 -20.80
N ASP A 406 -9.71 14.34 -20.53
CA ASP A 406 -8.61 13.45 -20.11
C ASP A 406 -8.22 13.69 -18.64
N LYS A 407 -9.09 13.30 -17.69
CA LYS A 407 -8.76 13.27 -16.26
C LYS A 407 -7.87 12.08 -15.91
N VAL A 408 -6.79 11.89 -16.65
CA VAL A 408 -5.79 10.87 -16.31
C VAL A 408 -4.93 11.45 -15.18
N VAL A 409 -4.92 10.77 -14.04
CA VAL A 409 -3.96 11.08 -12.97
C VAL A 409 -2.56 10.81 -13.54
N LEU A 410 -1.82 11.86 -13.90
CA LEU A 410 -0.44 11.74 -14.32
C LEU A 410 0.47 11.87 -13.10
N CYS A 411 1.29 10.84 -12.84
CA CYS A 411 2.46 10.98 -11.98
C CYS A 411 3.45 11.92 -12.68
N LEU A 412 3.56 13.18 -12.23
CA LEU A 412 4.55 14.16 -12.70
C LEU A 412 5.82 14.17 -11.83
#